data_AF-A0A3D4UK58-F1
#
_entry.id   AF-A0A3D4UK58-F1
#
_cell.length_a   1.000
_cell.length_b   1.000
_cell.length_c   1.000
_cell.angle_alpha   90.00
_cell.angle_beta   90.00
_cell.angle_gamma   90.00
#
_symmetry.space_group_name_H-M   'P 1'
#
loop_
_entity.id
_entity.type
_entity.pdbx_description
1 polymer ?
#
loop_
_entity_poly.entity_id
_entity_poly.type
_entity_poly.pdbx_seq_one_letter_code
_entity_poly.pdbx_strand_id
1 'polypeptide(L)'
;TCVYDPHLTAQGEPFGGASEEELYTAATILWAGHCSVHKLFRPEHCAEIKSANAALPAGEEPTQILVHPECCKEVVDLADYSGSTEYIINTLRDAPAGSKWAIGTEVHLVNRMANELKAKGVHVRMLSDCQCLCTTMYRIDEPHMLWVLDGLCGIGTTKDAPIDQAGGPVKVRNVVSVHPEATELALLALNRMLEHTGGGAVKA
;
A
#
# COMPACT_ATOMS: atom_id res chain seq x y z
N THR A 1 5.15 25.33 1.41
CA THR A 1 4.52 24.18 0.73
C THR A 1 3.40 24.72 -0.11
N CYS A 2 3.16 24.18 -1.30
CA CYS A 2 1.96 24.49 -2.10
C CYS A 2 1.29 23.19 -2.55
N VAL A 3 0.04 23.27 -3.02
CA VAL A 3 -0.69 22.11 -3.55
C VAL A 3 -0.86 22.29 -5.06
N TYR A 4 -0.54 21.25 -5.82
CA TYR A 4 -0.81 21.16 -7.24
C TYR A 4 -1.98 20.19 -7.45
N ASP A 5 -3.09 20.69 -8.01
CA ASP A 5 -4.24 19.88 -8.38
C ASP A 5 -4.27 19.57 -9.89
N PRO A 6 -4.06 18.31 -10.31
CA PRO A 6 -4.13 17.95 -11.72
C PRO A 6 -5.53 18.15 -12.32
N HIS A 7 -6.60 18.13 -11.52
CA HIS A 7 -7.95 18.37 -12.01
C HIS A 7 -8.15 19.83 -12.43
N LEU A 8 -7.59 20.78 -11.68
CA LEU A 8 -7.63 22.20 -12.05
C LEU A 8 -6.82 22.45 -13.34
N THR A 9 -5.66 21.78 -13.48
CA THR A 9 -4.90 21.81 -14.74
C THR A 9 -5.72 21.30 -15.92
N ALA A 10 -6.42 20.18 -15.76
CA ALA A 10 -7.30 19.64 -16.78
C ALA A 10 -8.49 20.57 -17.11
N GLN A 11 -8.88 21.45 -16.18
CA GLN A 11 -9.93 22.46 -16.37
C GLN A 11 -9.41 23.78 -16.96
N GLY A 12 -8.11 23.88 -17.23
CA GLY A 12 -7.49 25.05 -17.86
C GLY A 12 -6.86 26.04 -16.89
N GLU A 13 -6.83 25.74 -15.59
CA GLU A 13 -6.05 26.51 -14.62
C GLU A 13 -4.59 26.06 -14.67
N PRO A 14 -3.66 26.87 -15.22
CA PRO A 14 -2.25 26.48 -15.24
C PRO A 14 -1.75 26.24 -13.82
N PHE A 15 -0.77 25.35 -13.67
CA PHE A 15 -0.13 25.05 -12.39
C PHE A 15 -1.03 24.43 -11.31
N GLY A 16 -2.21 23.91 -11.69
CA GLY A 16 -3.07 23.16 -10.79
C GLY A 16 -3.60 23.99 -9.63
N GLY A 17 -3.96 25.25 -9.90
CA GLY A 17 -4.51 26.19 -8.93
C GLY A 17 -3.47 26.95 -8.09
N ALA A 18 -2.18 26.59 -8.19
CA ALA A 18 -1.09 27.35 -7.58
C ALA A 18 -0.62 28.49 -8.49
N SER A 19 -0.07 29.54 -7.91
CA SER A 19 0.69 30.56 -8.65
C SER A 19 2.10 30.06 -8.98
N GLU A 20 2.70 30.65 -10.01
CA GLU A 20 4.09 30.38 -10.40
C GLU A 20 5.07 30.70 -9.25
N GLU A 21 4.84 31.80 -8.52
CA GLU A 21 5.65 32.17 -7.35
C GLU A 21 5.54 31.14 -6.21
N GLU A 22 4.34 30.63 -5.94
CA GLU A 22 4.14 29.56 -4.95
C GLU A 22 4.88 28.28 -5.34
N LEU A 23 4.88 27.90 -6.61
CA LEU A 23 5.64 26.74 -7.08
C LEU A 23 7.15 26.92 -6.94
N TYR A 24 7.68 28.10 -7.30
CA TYR A 24 9.13 28.35 -7.22
C TYR A 24 9.64 28.48 -5.78
N THR A 25 8.83 29.02 -4.87
CA THR A 25 9.22 29.23 -3.47
C THR A 25 8.87 28.07 -2.55
N ALA A 26 8.03 27.13 -3.01
CA ALA A 26 7.65 25.97 -2.23
C ALA A 26 8.84 25.03 -1.99
N ALA A 27 9.17 24.83 -0.71
CA ALA A 27 10.08 23.76 -0.30
C ALA A 27 9.55 22.35 -0.65
N THR A 28 8.23 22.21 -0.82
CA THR A 28 7.57 20.95 -1.19
C THR A 28 6.28 21.25 -1.92
N ILE A 29 6.04 20.54 -3.02
CA ILE A 29 4.81 20.61 -3.80
C ILE A 29 4.00 19.35 -3.48
N LEU A 30 2.81 19.52 -2.93
CA LEU A 30 1.89 18.43 -2.63
C LEU A 30 1.05 18.16 -3.86
N TRP A 31 1.07 16.94 -4.35
CA TRP A 31 0.12 16.51 -5.37
C TRP A 31 -1.25 16.29 -4.71
N ALA A 32 -2.33 16.83 -5.29
CA ALA A 32 -3.70 16.63 -4.79
C ALA A 32 -4.24 15.20 -5.03
N GLY A 33 -3.42 14.19 -4.79
CA GLY A 33 -3.75 12.78 -4.86
C GLY A 33 -3.97 12.19 -3.47
N HIS A 34 -4.70 11.08 -3.41
CA HIS A 34 -4.87 10.29 -2.19
C HIS A 34 -5.11 8.83 -2.55
N CYS A 35 -4.78 7.94 -1.63
CA CYS A 35 -5.18 6.54 -1.75
C CYS A 35 -6.65 6.39 -1.31
N SER A 36 -7.49 5.84 -2.19
CA SER A 36 -8.90 5.60 -1.88
C SER A 36 -9.11 4.57 -0.77
N VAL A 37 -8.12 3.70 -0.53
CA VAL A 37 -8.12 2.71 0.56
C VAL A 37 -7.87 3.40 1.90
N HIS A 38 -6.76 4.14 2.04
CA HIS A 38 -6.38 4.73 3.31
C HIS A 38 -7.21 5.96 3.71
N LYS A 39 -7.90 6.60 2.76
CA LYS A 39 -8.87 7.67 3.06
C LYS A 39 -10.14 7.17 3.77
N LEU A 40 -10.36 5.85 3.82
CA LEU A 40 -11.47 5.26 4.58
C LEU A 40 -11.24 5.31 6.09
N PHE A 41 -9.98 5.41 6.55
CA PHE A 41 -9.68 5.63 7.96
C PHE A 41 -9.99 7.08 8.33
N ARG A 42 -10.69 7.26 9.44
CA ARG A 42 -11.10 8.58 9.94
C ARG A 42 -10.69 8.75 11.40
N PRO A 43 -10.53 10.00 11.88
CA PRO A 43 -10.15 10.29 13.26
C PRO A 43 -11.06 9.64 14.31
N GLU A 44 -12.34 9.46 13.98
CA GLU A 44 -13.34 8.86 14.87
C GLU A 44 -12.96 7.42 15.24
N HIS A 45 -12.43 6.63 14.29
CA HIS A 45 -11.96 5.28 14.58
C HIS A 45 -10.82 5.29 15.61
N CYS A 46 -9.91 6.26 15.55
CA CYS A 46 -8.85 6.40 16.56
C CYS A 46 -9.42 6.84 17.91
N ALA A 47 -10.36 7.78 17.90
CA ALA A 47 -11.02 8.27 19.09
C ALA A 47 -11.79 7.17 19.84
N GLU A 48 -12.43 6.26 19.11
CA GLU A 48 -13.10 5.08 19.67
C GLU A 48 -12.12 4.16 20.40
N ILE A 49 -10.97 3.84 19.79
CA ILE A 49 -9.91 3.04 20.44
C ILE A 49 -9.42 3.75 21.70
N LYS A 50 -9.11 5.04 21.62
CA LYS A 50 -8.62 5.81 22.77
C LYS A 50 -9.63 5.89 23.91
N SER A 51 -10.91 6.04 23.58
CA SER A 51 -12.01 6.05 24.55
C SER A 51 -12.16 4.68 25.23
N ALA A 52 -12.09 3.59 24.44
CA ALA A 52 -12.11 2.23 24.98
C ALA A 52 -10.90 1.97 25.89
N ASN A 53 -9.70 2.41 25.49
CA ASN A 53 -8.48 2.32 26.30
C ASN A 53 -8.60 3.08 27.62
N ALA A 54 -9.21 4.27 27.61
CA ALA A 54 -9.43 5.08 28.83
C ALA A 54 -10.41 4.42 29.82
N ALA A 55 -11.28 3.53 29.35
CA ALA A 55 -12.23 2.78 30.16
C ALA A 55 -11.70 1.42 30.64
N LEU A 56 -10.45 1.05 30.32
CA LEU A 56 -9.88 -0.23 30.69
C LEU A 56 -9.68 -0.36 32.22
N PRO A 57 -9.91 -1.54 32.80
CA PRO A 57 -9.53 -1.83 34.17
C PRO A 57 -8.02 -1.68 34.40
N ALA A 58 -7.65 -1.38 35.65
CA ALA A 58 -6.24 -1.31 36.03
C ALA A 58 -5.53 -2.65 35.79
N GLY A 59 -4.44 -2.62 35.01
CA GLY A 59 -3.63 -3.80 34.68
C GLY A 59 -3.96 -4.46 33.35
N GLU A 60 -4.95 -3.97 32.60
CA GLU A 60 -5.15 -4.37 31.20
C GLU A 60 -4.32 -3.52 30.24
N GLU A 61 -3.65 -4.17 29.30
CA GLU A 61 -2.88 -3.47 28.26
C GLU A 61 -3.81 -2.77 27.25
N PRO A 62 -3.53 -1.51 26.90
CA PRO A 62 -4.28 -0.77 25.90
C PRO A 62 -4.08 -1.35 24.50
N THR A 63 -5.03 -1.06 23.61
CA THR A 63 -4.88 -1.34 22.19
C THR A 63 -4.04 -0.25 21.53
N GLN A 64 -2.92 -0.63 20.92
CA GLN A 64 -2.05 0.27 20.18
C GLN A 64 -2.59 0.52 18.76
N ILE A 65 -2.47 1.74 18.27
CA ILE A 65 -2.90 2.16 16.93
C ILE A 65 -1.68 2.30 16.03
N LEU A 66 -1.64 1.56 14.93
CA LEU A 66 -0.54 1.55 13.96
C LEU A 66 -1.09 1.70 12.54
N VAL A 67 -0.73 2.78 11.85
CA VAL A 67 -1.33 3.16 10.56
C VAL A 67 -0.28 3.29 9.44
N HIS A 68 -0.73 3.23 8.20
CA HIS A 68 0.08 3.62 7.05
C HIS A 68 0.12 5.15 6.89
N PRO A 69 1.23 5.77 6.45
CA PRO A 69 1.32 7.22 6.27
C PRO A 69 0.46 7.77 5.13
N GLU A 70 -0.17 6.92 4.31
CA GLU A 70 -1.18 7.34 3.31
C GLU A 70 -2.55 7.67 3.92
N CYS A 71 -2.77 7.36 5.21
CA CYS A 71 -3.96 7.83 5.93
C CYS A 71 -3.98 9.36 5.99
N CYS A 72 -5.17 9.94 6.21
CA CYS A 72 -5.25 11.39 6.40
C CYS A 72 -4.42 11.84 7.61
N LYS A 73 -3.92 13.08 7.55
CA LYS A 73 -3.00 13.61 8.57
C LYS A 73 -3.55 13.47 9.98
N GLU A 74 -4.84 13.71 10.16
CA GLU A 74 -5.52 13.65 11.46
C GLU A 74 -5.53 12.23 12.03
N VAL A 75 -5.60 11.20 11.19
CA VAL A 75 -5.46 9.79 11.62
C VAL A 75 -4.02 9.48 11.99
N VAL A 76 -3.06 9.95 11.19
CA VAL A 76 -1.63 9.74 11.47
C VAL A 76 -1.22 10.41 12.78
N ASP A 77 -1.66 11.64 13.03
CA ASP A 77 -1.38 12.40 14.26
C ASP A 77 -2.00 11.74 15.51
N LEU A 78 -3.09 10.99 15.34
CA LEU A 78 -3.75 10.29 16.44
C LEU A 78 -3.20 8.88 16.68
N ALA A 79 -2.50 8.27 15.72
CA ALA A 79 -1.95 6.93 15.86
C ALA A 79 -0.73 6.92 16.79
N ASP A 80 -0.49 5.78 17.45
CA ASP A 80 0.71 5.60 18.29
C ASP A 80 1.96 5.38 17.43
N TYR A 81 1.77 4.79 16.23
CA TYR A 81 2.81 4.51 15.26
C TYR A 81 2.33 4.73 13.83
N SER A 82 3.26 5.12 12.94
CA SER A 82 3.01 5.25 11.50
C SER A 82 4.20 4.76 10.69
N GLY A 83 3.96 3.97 9.64
CA GLY A 83 5.02 3.48 8.77
C GLY A 83 4.54 2.66 7.58
N SER A 84 5.49 2.27 6.73
CA SER A 84 5.22 1.41 5.57
C SER A 84 4.62 0.06 5.97
N THR A 85 4.09 -0.69 5.00
CA THR A 85 3.62 -2.06 5.25
C THR A 85 4.71 -2.95 5.86
N GLU A 86 5.97 -2.78 5.48
CA GLU A 86 7.11 -3.49 6.08
C GLU A 86 7.33 -3.10 7.53
N TYR A 87 7.30 -1.81 7.86
CA TYR A 87 7.37 -1.34 9.24
C TYR A 87 6.24 -1.94 10.09
N ILE A 88 5.01 -1.99 9.56
CA ILE A 88 3.86 -2.60 10.23
C ILE A 88 4.10 -4.09 10.50
N ILE A 89 4.57 -4.84 9.50
CA ILE A 89 4.87 -6.27 9.62
C ILE A 89 5.91 -6.52 10.72
N ASN A 90 7.02 -5.79 10.68
CA ASN A 90 8.12 -5.97 11.63
C ASN A 90 7.68 -5.61 13.06
N THR A 91 7.00 -4.47 13.22
CA THR A 91 6.46 -4.03 14.52
C THR A 91 5.54 -5.10 15.12
N LEU A 92 4.65 -5.69 14.30
CA LEU A 92 3.72 -6.72 14.77
C LEU A 92 4.42 -8.06 15.08
N ARG A 93 5.42 -8.46 14.30
CA ARG A 93 6.21 -9.67 14.58
C ARG A 93 7.00 -9.56 15.88
N ASP A 94 7.51 -8.37 16.16
CA ASP A 94 8.28 -8.08 17.38
C ASP A 94 7.37 -7.78 18.59
N ALA A 95 6.08 -7.57 18.37
CA ALA A 95 5.13 -7.22 19.43
C ALA A 95 5.07 -8.28 20.54
N PRO A 96 4.98 -7.89 21.83
CA PRO A 96 4.88 -8.82 22.95
C PRO A 96 3.64 -9.73 22.86
N ALA A 97 3.74 -10.96 23.36
CA ALA A 97 2.60 -11.86 23.48
C ALA A 97 1.48 -11.22 24.33
N GLY A 98 0.22 -11.39 23.90
CA GLY A 98 -0.94 -10.78 24.56
C GLY A 98 -1.22 -9.32 24.17
N SER A 99 -0.33 -8.66 23.43
CA SER A 99 -0.54 -7.26 23.00
C SER A 99 -1.72 -7.13 22.00
N LYS A 100 -2.37 -5.96 22.00
CA LYS A 100 -3.55 -5.66 21.19
C LYS A 100 -3.23 -4.51 20.22
N TRP A 101 -3.60 -4.68 18.95
CA TRP A 101 -3.26 -3.75 17.87
C TRP A 101 -4.45 -3.48 16.95
N ALA A 102 -4.71 -2.20 16.68
CA ALA A 102 -5.65 -1.70 15.69
C ALA A 102 -4.87 -1.12 14.49
N ILE A 103 -5.02 -1.72 13.31
CA ILE A 103 -4.18 -1.44 12.15
C ILE A 103 -4.93 -0.66 11.07
N GLY A 104 -4.36 0.47 10.66
CA GLY A 104 -4.87 1.30 9.57
C GLY A 104 -4.15 1.07 8.24
N THR A 105 -4.43 -0.05 7.58
CA THR A 105 -3.91 -0.35 6.24
C THR A 105 -4.85 -1.31 5.48
N GLU A 106 -4.41 -1.83 4.34
CA GLU A 106 -5.18 -2.76 3.50
C GLU A 106 -5.56 -4.06 4.25
N VAL A 107 -6.81 -4.50 4.08
CA VAL A 107 -7.45 -5.57 4.88
C VAL A 107 -6.77 -6.94 4.78
N HIS A 108 -6.21 -7.31 3.62
CA HIS A 108 -5.52 -8.59 3.46
C HIS A 108 -4.23 -8.64 4.27
N LEU A 109 -3.49 -7.53 4.37
CA LEU A 109 -2.32 -7.46 5.25
C LEU A 109 -2.73 -7.67 6.71
N VAL A 110 -3.78 -6.98 7.17
CA VAL A 110 -4.26 -7.08 8.56
C VAL A 110 -4.70 -8.51 8.89
N ASN A 111 -5.50 -9.13 8.02
CA ASN A 111 -5.95 -10.52 8.20
C ASN A 111 -4.79 -11.51 8.18
N ARG A 112 -3.79 -11.31 7.30
CA ARG A 112 -2.57 -12.12 7.28
C ARG A 112 -1.84 -12.05 8.61
N MET A 113 -1.61 -10.84 9.13
CA MET A 113 -0.89 -10.66 10.41
C MET A 113 -1.68 -11.21 11.60
N ALA A 114 -3.01 -11.04 11.62
CA ALA A 114 -3.87 -11.61 12.65
C ALA A 114 -3.79 -13.14 12.70
N ASN A 115 -3.76 -13.80 11.54
CA ASN A 115 -3.62 -15.25 11.45
C ASN A 115 -2.20 -15.72 11.83
N GLU A 116 -1.16 -15.05 11.32
CA GLU A 116 0.25 -15.39 11.59
C GLU A 116 0.56 -15.32 13.09
N LEU A 117 0.07 -14.28 13.78
CA LEU A 117 0.43 -14.00 15.17
C LEU A 117 -0.54 -14.57 16.20
N LYS A 118 -1.60 -15.26 15.76
CA LYS A 118 -2.60 -15.89 16.64
C LYS A 118 -1.95 -16.85 17.63
N ALA A 119 -0.96 -17.64 17.21
CA ALA A 119 -0.25 -18.58 18.08
C ALA A 119 0.61 -17.88 19.15
N LYS A 120 1.08 -16.65 18.88
CA LYS A 120 1.81 -15.80 19.84
C LYS A 120 0.85 -15.08 20.80
N GLY A 121 -0.47 -15.16 20.57
CA GLY A 121 -1.46 -14.45 21.35
C GLY A 121 -1.47 -12.93 21.10
N VAL A 122 -0.91 -12.46 19.98
CA VAL A 122 -1.01 -11.04 19.60
C VAL A 122 -2.35 -10.84 18.90
N HIS A 123 -3.15 -9.91 19.41
CA HIS A 123 -4.46 -9.59 18.87
C HIS A 123 -4.34 -8.45 17.86
N VAL A 124 -4.60 -8.74 16.59
CA VAL A 124 -4.53 -7.76 15.50
C VAL A 124 -5.91 -7.62 14.87
N ARG A 125 -6.39 -6.38 14.70
CA ARG A 125 -7.66 -6.09 14.02
C ARG A 125 -7.55 -4.85 13.14
N MET A 126 -8.52 -4.68 12.24
CA MET A 126 -8.69 -3.44 11.49
C MET A 126 -9.02 -2.28 12.44
N LEU A 127 -8.45 -1.10 12.15
CA LEU A 127 -8.78 0.14 12.86
C LEU A 127 -10.21 0.60 12.56
N SER A 128 -10.69 0.43 11.33
CA SER A 128 -12.05 0.76 10.93
C SER A 128 -12.95 -0.47 10.91
N ASP A 129 -14.26 -0.26 11.08
CA ASP A 129 -15.30 -1.28 10.90
C ASP A 129 -15.56 -1.61 9.41
N CYS A 130 -15.06 -0.80 8.47
CA CYS A 130 -15.15 -1.08 7.05
C CYS A 130 -13.92 -1.85 6.53
N GLN A 131 -14.16 -2.80 5.62
CA GLN A 131 -13.06 -3.49 4.93
C GLN A 131 -12.40 -2.53 3.95
N CYS A 132 -11.17 -2.12 4.25
CA CYS A 132 -10.36 -1.27 3.40
C CYS A 132 -9.67 -2.15 2.34
N LEU A 133 -10.41 -2.50 1.28
CA LEU A 133 -9.98 -3.37 0.20
C LEU A 133 -9.43 -2.56 -0.98
N CYS A 134 -8.23 -2.91 -1.44
CA CYS A 134 -7.70 -2.39 -2.70
C CYS A 134 -8.25 -3.19 -3.88
N THR A 135 -9.29 -2.69 -4.54
CA THR A 135 -9.98 -3.41 -5.63
C THR A 135 -9.09 -3.69 -6.84
N THR A 136 -8.03 -2.91 -7.05
CA THR A 136 -7.05 -3.15 -8.12
C THR A 136 -6.06 -4.25 -7.75
N MET A 137 -5.60 -4.31 -6.50
CA MET A 137 -4.80 -5.46 -6.02
C MET A 137 -5.60 -6.75 -6.06
N TYR A 138 -6.89 -6.68 -5.73
CA TYR A 138 -7.81 -7.84 -5.75
C TYR A 138 -8.04 -8.43 -7.16
N ARG A 139 -7.56 -7.78 -8.23
CA ARG A 139 -7.62 -8.33 -9.60
C ARG A 139 -6.58 -9.41 -9.87
N ILE A 140 -5.64 -9.63 -8.96
CA ILE A 140 -4.67 -10.72 -9.06
C ILE A 140 -5.26 -11.94 -8.34
N ASP A 141 -5.69 -12.93 -9.11
CA ASP A 141 -6.31 -14.16 -8.60
C ASP A 141 -5.60 -15.41 -9.13
N GLU A 142 -5.90 -16.56 -8.51
CA GLU A 142 -5.29 -17.84 -8.87
C GLU A 142 -5.55 -18.27 -10.32
N PRO A 143 -6.76 -18.14 -10.90
CA PRO A 143 -7.00 -18.48 -12.30
C PRO A 143 -6.17 -17.67 -13.30
N HIS A 144 -6.05 -16.35 -13.11
CA HIS A 144 -5.25 -15.52 -14.01
C HIS A 144 -3.75 -15.76 -13.82
N MET A 145 -3.32 -16.02 -12.59
CA MET A 145 -1.94 -16.43 -12.31
C MET A 145 -1.60 -17.75 -12.99
N LEU A 146 -2.46 -18.77 -12.86
CA LEU A 146 -2.31 -20.05 -13.54
C LEU A 146 -2.27 -19.86 -15.06
N TRP A 147 -3.17 -19.07 -15.62
CA TRP A 147 -3.22 -18.80 -17.06
C TRP A 147 -1.94 -18.15 -17.62
N VAL A 148 -1.28 -17.28 -16.83
CA VAL A 148 0.02 -16.71 -17.19
C VAL A 148 1.11 -17.78 -17.13
N LEU A 149 1.16 -18.57 -16.05
CA LEU A 149 2.16 -19.62 -15.85
C LEU A 149 2.05 -20.75 -16.90
N ASP A 150 0.84 -21.19 -17.21
CA ASP A 150 0.56 -22.18 -18.26
C ASP A 150 1.07 -21.69 -19.62
N GLY A 151 0.84 -20.41 -19.94
CA GLY A 151 1.37 -19.78 -21.14
C GLY A 151 2.91 -19.84 -21.20
N LEU A 152 3.59 -19.62 -20.08
CA LEU A 152 5.05 -19.72 -20.00
C LEU A 152 5.55 -21.16 -20.13
N CYS A 153 4.80 -22.14 -19.63
CA CYS A 153 5.10 -23.57 -19.74
C CYS A 153 4.71 -24.20 -21.09
N GLY A 154 4.06 -23.43 -21.98
CA GLY A 154 3.56 -23.94 -23.25
C GLY A 154 2.32 -24.84 -23.12
N ILE A 155 1.58 -24.71 -22.02
CA ILE A 155 0.34 -25.45 -21.72
C ILE A 155 -0.86 -24.70 -22.31
N GLY A 156 -1.77 -25.41 -22.97
CA GLY A 156 -3.01 -24.83 -23.52
C GLY A 156 -2.78 -23.72 -24.57
N THR A 157 -1.62 -23.72 -25.25
CA THR A 157 -1.23 -22.63 -26.18
C THR A 157 -1.75 -22.82 -27.60
N THR A 158 -2.27 -24.00 -27.94
CA THR A 158 -2.95 -24.28 -29.19
C THR A 158 -4.40 -24.72 -28.93
N LYS A 159 -5.28 -24.51 -29.93
CA LYS A 159 -6.72 -24.78 -29.79
C LYS A 159 -7.04 -26.25 -29.49
N ASP A 160 -6.16 -27.16 -29.93
CA ASP A 160 -6.36 -28.61 -29.87
C ASP A 160 -5.45 -29.29 -28.83
N ALA A 161 -4.60 -28.54 -28.12
CA ALA A 161 -3.76 -29.09 -27.06
C ALA A 161 -4.59 -29.39 -25.81
N PRO A 162 -4.41 -30.57 -25.17
CA PRO A 162 -4.90 -30.81 -23.83
C PRO A 162 -4.41 -29.71 -22.86
N ILE A 163 -5.33 -29.24 -22.02
CA ILE A 163 -5.10 -28.12 -21.09
C ILE A 163 -4.10 -28.46 -19.98
N ASP A 164 -3.68 -29.72 -19.87
CA ASP A 164 -2.77 -30.25 -18.86
C ASP A 164 -1.41 -30.70 -19.43
N GLN A 165 -1.17 -30.57 -20.74
CA GLN A 165 0.06 -31.01 -21.38
C GLN A 165 0.98 -29.86 -21.80
N ALA A 166 2.25 -29.98 -21.41
CA ALA A 166 3.32 -29.06 -21.79
C ALA A 166 3.96 -29.44 -23.14
N GLY A 167 4.75 -28.53 -23.71
CA GLY A 167 5.49 -28.76 -24.96
C GLY A 167 4.95 -28.01 -26.18
N GLY A 168 3.89 -27.21 -26.01
CA GLY A 168 3.45 -26.24 -27.01
C GLY A 168 4.38 -25.01 -27.09
N PRO A 169 4.18 -24.12 -28.09
CA PRO A 169 4.92 -22.88 -28.16
C PRO A 169 4.67 -22.03 -26.91
N VAL A 170 5.74 -21.47 -26.33
CA VAL A 170 5.65 -20.53 -25.21
C VAL A 170 4.81 -19.32 -25.64
N LYS A 171 3.83 -18.96 -24.81
CA LYS A 171 2.97 -17.80 -25.01
C LYS A 171 3.11 -16.87 -23.81
N VAL A 172 3.99 -15.88 -23.96
CA VAL A 172 4.16 -14.82 -22.96
C VAL A 172 2.97 -13.86 -23.04
N ARG A 173 2.34 -13.59 -21.89
CA ARG A 173 1.13 -12.77 -21.77
C ARG A 173 1.43 -11.54 -20.94
N ASN A 174 0.72 -10.44 -21.22
CA ASN A 174 0.77 -9.22 -20.41
C ASN A 174 2.21 -8.72 -20.13
N VAL A 175 3.09 -8.80 -21.13
CA VAL A 175 4.46 -8.28 -21.02
C VAL A 175 4.38 -6.79 -20.75
N VAL A 176 4.93 -6.37 -19.61
CA VAL A 176 5.03 -4.95 -19.27
C VAL A 176 6.15 -4.35 -20.10
N SER A 177 5.82 -3.33 -20.89
CA SER A 177 6.78 -2.53 -21.64
C SER A 177 6.58 -1.05 -21.32
N VAL A 178 7.67 -0.31 -21.20
CA VAL A 178 7.66 1.13 -20.91
C VAL A 178 8.32 1.87 -22.08
N HIS A 179 7.83 3.07 -22.39
CA HIS A 179 8.40 3.90 -23.44
C HIS A 179 9.90 4.18 -23.17
N PRO A 180 10.80 4.15 -24.18
CA PRO A 180 12.24 4.30 -23.95
C PRO A 180 12.62 5.57 -23.18
N GLU A 181 12.03 6.71 -23.54
CA GLU A 181 12.29 7.99 -22.85
C GLU A 181 11.82 7.98 -21.39
N ALA A 182 10.64 7.41 -21.12
CA ALA A 182 10.15 7.26 -19.75
C ALA A 182 11.03 6.31 -18.93
N THR A 183 11.55 5.26 -19.57
CA THR A 183 12.47 4.30 -18.94
C THR A 183 13.77 4.98 -18.50
N GLU A 184 14.38 5.77 -19.38
CA GLU A 184 15.62 6.50 -19.07
C GLU A 184 15.44 7.45 -17.89
N LEU A 185 14.41 8.30 -17.93
CA LEU A 185 14.15 9.30 -16.88
C LEU A 185 13.75 8.64 -15.55
N ALA A 186 12.91 7.61 -15.59
CA ALA A 186 12.51 6.87 -14.40
C ALA A 186 13.70 6.14 -13.75
N LEU A 187 14.55 5.50 -14.54
CA LEU A 187 15.74 4.81 -14.02
C LEU A 187 16.73 5.79 -13.38
N LEU A 188 16.91 6.98 -13.96
CA LEU A 188 17.74 8.02 -13.34
C LEU A 188 17.23 8.40 -11.95
N ALA A 189 15.92 8.63 -11.81
CA ALA A 189 15.31 8.97 -10.52
C ALA A 189 15.40 7.81 -9.52
N LEU A 190 15.09 6.58 -9.94
CA LEU A 190 15.15 5.38 -9.10
C LEU A 190 16.57 5.09 -8.62
N ASN A 191 17.57 5.19 -9.49
CA ASN A 191 18.96 4.95 -9.11
C ASN A 191 19.47 5.96 -8.08
N ARG A 192 19.14 7.25 -8.25
CA ARG A 192 19.45 8.27 -7.24
C ARG A 192 18.78 7.99 -5.90
N MET A 193 17.51 7.56 -5.91
CA MET A 193 16.82 7.15 -4.68
C MET A 193 17.56 6.02 -3.97
N LEU A 194 18.02 5.00 -4.70
CA LEU A 194 18.73 3.86 -4.12
C LEU A 194 20.11 4.24 -3.59
N GLU A 195 20.86 5.08 -4.31
CA GLU A 195 22.14 5.62 -3.83
C GLU A 195 22.00 6.37 -2.50
N HIS A 196 20.92 7.14 -2.32
CA HIS A 196 20.66 7.87 -1.09
C HIS A 196 20.12 7.02 0.07
N THR A 197 19.53 5.87 -0.23
CA THR A 197 18.93 4.96 0.77
C THR A 197 19.81 3.74 1.09
N GLY A 198 21.00 3.65 0.48
CA GLY A 198 21.94 2.53 0.68
C GLY A 198 21.59 1.27 -0.11
N GLY A 199 20.70 1.36 -1.10
CA GLY A 199 20.36 0.28 -2.03
C GLY A 199 21.34 0.18 -3.20
N GLY A 200 21.41 -1.00 -3.84
CA GLY A 200 22.17 -1.20 -5.09
C GLY A 200 21.44 -0.63 -6.32
N ALA A 201 22.16 -0.39 -7.42
CA ALA A 201 21.58 0.18 -8.64
C ALA A 201 20.53 -0.74 -9.31
N VAL A 202 19.45 -0.15 -9.83
CA VAL A 202 18.47 -0.83 -10.69
C VAL A 202 19.09 -1.08 -12.06
N LYS A 203 19.16 -2.34 -12.47
CA LYS A 203 19.59 -2.72 -13.82
C LYS A 203 18.39 -2.61 -14.78
N ALA A 204 18.65 -2.07 -15.97
CA ALA A 204 17.73 -2.10 -17.10
C ALA A 204 17.53 -3.53 -17.61
#